data_AF-A0A438HWN1-F1
#
_entry.id   AF-A0A438HWN1-F1
#
_cell.length_a   1.000
_cell.length_b   1.000
_cell.length_c   1.000
_cell.angle_alpha   90.00
_cell.angle_beta   90.00
_cell.angle_gamma   90.00
#
_symmetry.space_group_name_H-M   'P 1'
#
loop_
_entity.id
_entity.type
_entity.pdbx_description
1 polymer ?
#
loop_
_entity_poly.entity_id
_entity_poly.type
_entity_poly.pdbx_seq_one_letter_code
_entity_poly.pdbx_strand_id
1 'polypeptide(L)'
;MVSLMPIDSNDVRVIGIYGIDGIGKTTLAKVVYNKIVHQFDGASFLLNISSREKAYESIQACQMMEELLEQVMEKLMEAQIHEEPSFGAP
;
A
#
# COMPACT_ATOMS: atom_id res chain seq x y z
N MET A 1 -2.94 -3.32 -18.71
CA MET A 1 -3.22 -3.80 -17.34
C MET A 1 -3.35 -2.64 -16.35
N VAL A 2 -2.42 -1.66 -16.32
CA VAL A 2 -2.58 -0.46 -15.47
C VAL A 2 -3.71 0.47 -15.95
N SER A 3 -4.03 0.53 -17.26
CA SER A 3 -5.06 1.44 -17.79
C SER A 3 -6.52 1.02 -17.54
N LEU A 4 -6.78 -0.05 -16.77
CA LEU A 4 -8.13 -0.46 -16.37
C LEU A 4 -8.42 -0.11 -14.90
N MET A 5 -7.47 0.49 -14.20
CA MET A 5 -7.68 1.07 -12.87
C MET A 5 -7.84 2.58 -13.06
N PRO A 6 -9.06 3.13 -13.03
CA PRO A 6 -9.22 4.58 -12.93
C PRO A 6 -8.69 5.03 -11.57
N ILE A 7 -7.45 5.51 -11.54
CA ILE A 7 -6.74 5.88 -10.29
C ILE A 7 -7.37 7.14 -9.66
N ASP A 8 -8.15 7.89 -10.44
CA ASP A 8 -8.74 9.18 -10.06
C ASP A 8 -10.08 9.08 -9.29
N SER A 9 -10.60 7.86 -9.04
CA SER A 9 -11.79 7.66 -8.20
C SER A 9 -11.37 7.47 -6.74
N ASN A 10 -11.93 8.25 -5.82
CA ASN A 10 -11.64 8.19 -4.38
C ASN A 10 -12.24 6.94 -3.67
N ASP A 11 -12.40 5.84 -4.40
CA ASP A 11 -13.05 4.61 -3.95
C ASP A 11 -12.02 3.53 -3.59
N VAL A 12 -12.35 2.72 -2.57
CA VAL A 12 -11.53 1.56 -2.19
C VAL A 12 -11.75 0.43 -3.20
N ARG A 13 -10.65 -0.10 -3.76
CA ARG A 13 -10.68 -1.25 -4.69
C ARG A 13 -9.78 -2.38 -4.22
N VAL A 14 -10.31 -3.60 -4.32
CA VAL A 14 -9.57 -4.84 -4.03
C VAL A 14 -9.30 -5.58 -5.35
N ILE A 15 -8.04 -5.94 -5.59
CA ILE A 15 -7.60 -6.63 -6.81
C ILE A 15 -6.97 -7.96 -6.43
N GLY A 16 -7.56 -9.06 -6.90
CA GLY A 16 -7.02 -10.41 -6.74
C GLY A 16 -6.13 -10.83 -7.92
N ILE A 17 -4.93 -11.34 -7.63
CA ILE A 17 -4.06 -11.99 -8.63
C ILE A 17 -4.11 -13.50 -8.40
N TYR A 18 -4.65 -14.25 -9.35
CA TYR A 18 -4.79 -15.71 -9.27
C TYR A 18 -3.97 -16.41 -10.36
N GLY A 19 -3.64 -17.68 -10.14
CA GLY A 19 -2.82 -18.48 -11.05
C GLY A 19 -2.05 -19.59 -10.34
N ILE A 20 -1.37 -20.43 -11.12
CA ILE A 20 -0.60 -21.59 -10.66
C ILE A 20 0.47 -21.16 -9.65
N ASP A 21 0.84 -22.05 -8.74
CA ASP A 21 1.92 -21.80 -7.79
C ASP A 21 3.25 -21.53 -8.51
N GLY A 22 4.10 -20.69 -7.92
CA GLY A 22 5.40 -20.33 -8.51
C GLY A 22 5.38 -19.46 -9.78
N ILE A 23 4.22 -19.13 -10.36
CA ILE A 23 4.11 -18.30 -11.58
C ILE A 23 4.56 -16.83 -11.39
N GLY A 24 4.83 -16.42 -10.15
CA GLY A 24 5.25 -15.05 -9.83
C GLY A 24 4.11 -14.08 -9.51
N LYS A 25 2.98 -14.54 -8.98
CA LYS A 25 1.84 -13.68 -8.56
C LYS A 25 2.29 -12.54 -7.64
N THR A 26 3.06 -12.86 -6.60
CA THR A 26 3.64 -11.89 -5.65
C THR A 26 4.59 -10.92 -6.35
N THR A 27 5.39 -11.43 -7.30
CA THR A 27 6.30 -10.60 -8.12
C THR A 27 5.52 -9.60 -8.95
N LEU A 28 4.43 -10.04 -9.59
CA LEU A 28 3.56 -9.16 -10.37
C LEU A 28 2.90 -8.10 -9.50
N ALA A 29 2.40 -8.47 -8.31
CA ALA A 29 1.86 -7.50 -7.33
C ALA A 29 2.89 -6.42 -6.98
N LYS A 30 4.14 -6.82 -6.73
CA LYS A 30 5.24 -5.89 -6.41
C LYS A 30 5.57 -4.95 -7.57
N VAL A 31 5.59 -5.46 -8.81
CA VAL A 31 5.83 -4.63 -10.00
C VAL A 31 4.70 -3.61 -10.20
N VAL A 32 3.44 -4.00 -9.98
CA VAL A 32 2.29 -3.09 -10.06
C VAL A 32 2.38 -2.03 -8.96
N TYR A 33 2.64 -2.42 -7.72
CA TYR A 33 2.83 -1.51 -6.59
C TYR A 33 3.88 -0.44 -6.92
N ASN A 34 5.08 -0.84 -7.35
CA ASN A 34 6.15 0.09 -7.70
C ASN A 34 5.78 1.06 -8.85
N LYS A 35 4.83 0.68 -9.72
CA LYS A 35 4.40 1.55 -10.83
C LYS A 35 3.38 2.60 -10.42
N ILE A 36 2.58 2.33 -9.39
CA ILE A 36 1.44 3.20 -9.01
C ILE A 36 1.65 3.91 -7.68
N VAL A 37 2.62 3.48 -6.86
CA VAL A 37 2.88 4.04 -5.52
C VAL A 37 3.04 5.56 -5.53
N HIS A 38 3.66 6.12 -6.57
CA HIS A 38 3.89 7.56 -6.71
C HIS A 38 2.61 8.38 -6.98
N GLN A 39 1.47 7.72 -7.20
CA GLN A 39 0.18 8.37 -7.45
C GLN A 39 -0.67 8.47 -6.17
N PHE A 40 -0.14 8.03 -5.02
CA PHE A 40 -0.83 8.05 -3.73
C PHE A 40 0.04 8.76 -2.69
N ASP A 41 -0.59 9.52 -1.79
CA ASP A 41 0.09 10.23 -0.70
C ASP A 41 0.66 9.26 0.35
N GLY A 42 0.10 8.05 0.45
CA GLY A 42 0.56 7.02 1.37
C GLY A 42 0.44 5.63 0.74
N ALA A 43 1.47 4.81 0.91
CA ALA A 43 1.48 3.44 0.41
C ALA A 43 2.41 2.53 1.23
N SER A 44 1.99 1.27 1.32
CA SER A 44 2.81 0.18 1.88
C SER A 44 2.61 -1.10 1.07
N PHE A 45 3.61 -1.99 1.13
CA PHE A 45 3.61 -3.28 0.47
C PHE A 45 3.95 -4.38 1.49
N LEU A 46 2.92 -5.12 1.91
CA LEU A 46 3.08 -6.22 2.85
C LEU A 46 3.48 -7.51 2.10
N LEU A 47 4.66 -8.05 2.45
CA LEU A 47 5.21 -9.29 1.88
C LEU A 47 5.01 -10.45 2.85
N ASN A 48 4.67 -11.63 2.32
CA ASN A 48 4.64 -12.90 3.05
C ASN A 48 3.70 -12.90 4.28
N ILE A 49 2.41 -12.92 3.99
CA ILE A 49 1.37 -13.18 4.96
C ILE A 49 1.43 -14.66 5.32
N SER A 50 2.03 -14.99 6.47
CA SER A 50 2.35 -16.37 6.83
C SER A 50 1.11 -17.28 6.78
N SER A 51 1.01 -18.10 5.74
CA SER A 51 -0.06 -19.09 5.55
C SER A 51 0.10 -20.32 6.46
N ARG A 52 0.74 -20.17 7.63
CA ARG A 52 1.16 -21.32 8.43
C ARG A 52 0.07 -21.85 9.36
N GLU A 53 -0.92 -21.06 9.76
CA GLU A 53 -2.02 -21.57 10.59
C GLU A 53 -3.35 -20.88 10.26
N LYS A 54 -4.27 -21.62 9.61
CA LYS A 54 -5.65 -21.19 9.30
C LYS A 54 -6.49 -20.84 10.54
N ALA A 55 -5.98 -21.11 11.75
CA ALA A 55 -6.70 -20.93 13.00
C ALA A 55 -6.76 -19.46 13.48
N TYR A 56 -5.91 -18.58 12.94
CA TYR A 56 -5.77 -17.19 13.42
C TYR A 56 -5.90 -16.14 12.31
N GLU A 57 -6.63 -16.45 11.23
CA GLU A 57 -6.77 -15.57 10.06
C GLU A 57 -7.34 -14.18 10.40
N SER A 58 -8.30 -14.09 11.33
CA SER A 58 -8.90 -12.80 11.73
C SER A 58 -7.97 -11.94 12.59
N ILE A 59 -7.25 -12.54 13.54
CA ILE A 59 -6.31 -11.84 14.41
C ILE A 59 -5.12 -11.35 13.60
N GLN A 60 -4.58 -12.19 12.72
CA GLN A 60 -3.48 -11.83 11.85
C GLN A 60 -3.88 -10.70 10.88
N ALA A 61 -5.09 -10.75 10.31
CA ALA A 61 -5.59 -9.66 9.47
C ALA A 61 -5.71 -8.33 10.23
N CYS A 62 -6.17 -8.34 11.48
CA CYS A 62 -6.22 -7.14 12.32
C CYS A 62 -4.83 -6.57 12.62
N GLN A 63 -3.87 -7.42 13.02
CA GLN A 63 -2.49 -6.99 13.29
C GLN A 63 -1.84 -6.36 12.06
N MET A 64 -2.06 -6.96 10.88
CA MET A 64 -1.54 -6.40 9.63
C MET A 64 -2.20 -5.08 9.25
N MET A 65 -3.50 -4.94 9.53
CA MET A 65 -4.20 -3.69 9.29
C MET A 65 -3.65 -2.58 10.20
N GLU A 66 -3.30 -2.92 11.44
CA GLU A 66 -2.66 -2.00 12.39
C GLU A 66 -1.26 -1.59 11.90
N GLU A 67 -0.40 -2.54 11.52
CA GLU A 67 0.92 -2.25 10.93
C GLU A 67 0.83 -1.38 9.66
N LEU A 68 -0.16 -1.66 8.80
CA LEU A 68 -0.43 -0.86 7.62
C LEU A 68 -0.84 0.58 7.99
N LEU A 69 -1.68 0.73 9.01
CA LEU A 69 -2.17 2.02 9.47
C LEU A 69 -1.00 2.86 10.01
N GLU A 70 -0.15 2.27 10.85
CA GLU A 70 1.04 2.93 11.40
C GLU A 70 1.98 3.41 10.29
N GLN A 71 2.31 2.53 9.33
CA GLN A 71 3.24 2.87 8.24
C GLN A 71 2.71 3.97 7.32
N VAL A 72 1.40 4.00 7.07
CA VAL A 72 0.78 5.04 6.24
C VAL A 72 0.69 6.36 7.01
N MET A 73 0.32 6.32 8.29
CA MET A 73 0.25 7.52 9.14
C MET A 73 1.63 8.17 9.32
N GLU A 74 2.68 7.39 9.58
CA GLU A 74 4.05 7.90 9.71
C GLU A 74 4.49 8.66 8.46
N LYS A 75 4.31 8.05 7.27
CA LYS A 75 4.66 8.68 5.98
C LYS A 75 3.86 9.95 5.68
N LEU A 76 2.58 9.98 6.06
CA LEU A 76 1.75 11.17 5.90
C LEU A 76 2.16 12.31 6.86
N MET A 77 2.63 11.99 8.07
CA MET A 77 3.16 12.99 9.00
C MET A 77 4.49 13.57 8.53
N GLU A 78 5.40 12.77 7.99
CA GLU A 78 6.68 13.25 7.44
C GLU A 78 6.48 14.20 6.25
N ALA A 79 5.48 13.92 5.39
CA ALA A 79 5.18 14.73 4.22
C ALA A 79 4.66 16.15 4.53
N GLN A 80 4.21 16.41 5.76
CA GLN A 80 3.69 17.72 6.19
C GLN A 80 4.74 18.63 6.85
N ILE A 81 5.99 18.19 7.01
CA ILE A 81 7.05 18.96 7.73
C ILE A 81 7.92 19.81 6.77
N HIS A 82 7.62 19.83 5.47
CA HIS A 82 8.41 20.56 4.46
C HIS A 82 7.66 21.68 3.72
N GLU A 83 6.76 22.39 4.40
CA GLU A 83 6.46 23.79 4.04
C GLU A 83 7.31 24.71 4.92
N GLU A 84 8.45 25.16 4.40
CA GLU A 84 9.13 26.35 4.96
C GLU A 84 8.16 27.54 4.83
N PRO A 85 7.80 28.23 5.92
CA PRO A 85 7.05 29.47 5.81
C PRO A 85 7.98 30.51 5.20
N SER A 86 7.72 30.93 3.95
CA SER A 86 8.37 32.10 3.37
C SER A 86 7.89 33.36 4.10
N PHE A 87 8.41 33.59 5.29
CA PHE A 87 8.23 34.84 6.01
C PHE A 87 9.31 35.81 5.56
N GLY A 88 8.96 36.58 4.54
CA GLY A 88 9.33 37.98 4.26
C GLY A 88 10.81 38.40 4.32
N ALA A 89 11.25 39.10 3.28
CA ALA A 89 11.84 40.45 3.37
C ALA A 89 12.32 40.93 1.99
N PRO A 90 12.48 42.26 1.79
CA PRO A 90 11.70 43.41 2.25
C PRO A 90 10.74 43.95 1.17
#